data_AF-A0A380E4V6-F1
#
_entry.id   AF-A0A380E4V6-F1
#
_cell.length_a   1.000
_cell.length_b   1.000
_cell.length_c   1.000
_cell.angle_alpha   90.00
_cell.angle_beta   90.00
_cell.angle_gamma   90.00
#
_symmetry.space_group_name_H-M   'P 1'
#
loop_
_entity.id
_entity.type
_entity.pdbx_description
1 polymer ?
#
loop_
_entity_poly.entity_id
_entity_poly.type
_entity_poly.pdbx_seq_one_letter_code
_entity_poly.pdbx_strand_id
1 'polypeptide(L)' 'MKITAHDIKQLGIIDDVISEPLGGAHKDIEQQALAIKSAFVEQLDSLESLSRDEIANDRFEKFRNIGSYIE' A
#
# COMPACT_ATOMS: atom_id res chain seq x y z
N MET A 1 -20.34 -4.80 -0.85
CA MET A 1 -18.92 -5.19 -0.68
C MET A 1 -18.12 -3.92 -0.41
N LYS A 2 -17.14 -3.97 0.49
CA LYS A 2 -16.27 -2.84 0.83
C LYS A 2 -15.03 -2.84 -0.06
N ILE A 3 -15.16 -2.30 -1.27
CA ILE A 3 -14.16 -2.46 -2.35
C ILE A 3 -13.34 -1.18 -2.62
N THR A 4 -13.60 -0.10 -1.88
CA THR A 4 -12.89 1.17 -2.09
C THR A 4 -11.51 1.13 -1.44
N ALA A 5 -10.55 1.89 -1.95
CA ALA A 5 -9.20 1.93 -1.40
C ALA A 5 -9.18 2.26 0.10
N HIS A 6 -10.03 3.19 0.54
CA HIS A 6 -10.19 3.56 1.95
C HIS A 6 -10.71 2.39 2.80
N ASP A 7 -11.67 1.62 2.29
CA ASP A 7 -12.16 0.42 2.99
C ASP A 7 -11.04 -0.62 3.16
N ILE A 8 -10.28 -0.89 2.09
CA ILE A 8 -9.21 -1.89 2.10
C ILE A 8 -8.07 -1.46 3.04
N LYS A 9 -7.77 -0.15 3.12
CA LYS A 9 -6.82 0.41 4.08
C LYS A 9 -7.33 0.28 5.53
N GLN A 10 -8.62 0.52 5.78
CA GLN A 10 -9.23 0.29 7.09
C GLN A 10 -9.18 -1.17 7.54
N LEU A 11 -9.20 -2.12 6.58
CA LEU A 11 -9.04 -3.53 6.85
C LEU A 11 -7.56 -3.96 7.06
N GLY A 12 -6.61 -3.04 6.90
CA GLY A 12 -5.18 -3.33 7.04
C GLY A 12 -4.61 -4.21 5.92
N ILE A 13 -5.30 -4.31 4.77
CA ILE A 13 -4.88 -5.17 3.65
C ILE A 13 -3.89 -4.45 2.73
N ILE A 14 -4.01 -3.13 2.61
CA ILE A 14 -3.05 -2.26 1.91
C ILE A 14 -2.44 -1.26 2.88
N ASP A 15 -1.23 -0.81 2.56
CA ASP A 15 -0.43 0.06 3.44
C ASP A 15 -0.81 1.53 3.28
N ASP A 16 -1.11 1.96 2.04
CA ASP A 16 -1.45 3.36 1.76
C ASP A 16 -2.44 3.56 0.60
N VAL A 17 -3.01 4.77 0.53
CA VAL A 17 -3.93 5.23 -0.52
C VAL A 17 -3.38 6.51 -1.12
N ILE A 18 -3.03 6.46 -2.40
CA ILE A 18 -2.52 7.62 -3.14
C ILE A 18 -3.72 8.45 -3.63
N SER A 19 -3.77 9.73 -3.23
CA SER A 19 -4.84 10.64 -3.63
C SER A 19 -4.73 11.00 -5.11
N GLU A 20 -5.86 10.98 -5.81
CA GLU A 20 -5.95 11.44 -7.19
C GLU A 20 -6.19 12.96 -7.28
N PRO A 21 -5.79 13.61 -8.40
CA PRO A 21 -6.19 14.97 -8.73
C PRO A 21 -7.72 15.15 -8.69
N LEU A 22 -8.16 16.39 -8.48
CA LEU A 22 -9.59 16.70 -8.48
C LEU A 22 -10.24 16.29 -9.81
N GLY A 23 -11.22 15.38 -9.74
CA GLY A 23 -11.90 14.83 -10.92
C GLY A 23 -11.26 13.55 -11.49
N GLY A 24 -10.17 13.05 -10.88
CA GLY A 24 -9.58 11.74 -11.12
C GLY A 24 -8.20 11.78 -11.79
N ALA A 25 -7.45 10.68 -11.70
CA ALA A 25 -6.09 10.52 -12.22
C ALA A 25 -5.92 10.87 -13.71
N HIS A 26 -6.95 10.65 -14.51
CA HIS A 26 -6.93 10.97 -15.94
C HIS A 26 -6.92 12.48 -16.25
N LYS A 27 -7.20 13.33 -15.26
CA LYS A 27 -7.20 14.80 -15.41
C LYS A 27 -5.80 15.38 -15.41
N ASP A 28 -4.90 14.77 -14.66
CA ASP A 28 -3.50 15.19 -14.57
C ASP A 28 -2.62 13.97 -14.33
N ILE A 29 -2.17 13.38 -15.44
CA ILE A 29 -1.38 12.15 -15.45
C ILE A 29 0.01 12.41 -14.86
N GLU A 30 0.59 13.59 -15.11
CA GLU A 30 1.91 13.95 -14.62
C GLU A 30 1.90 14.10 -13.09
N GLN A 31 0.92 14.84 -12.55
CA GLN A 31 0.74 14.96 -11.11
C GLN A 31 0.53 13.59 -10.46
N GLN A 32 -0.31 12.75 -11.06
CA GLN A 32 -0.55 11.40 -10.52
C GLN A 32 0.71 10.54 -10.55
N ALA A 33 1.50 10.59 -11.61
CA ALA A 33 2.76 9.86 -11.71
C ALA A 33 3.77 10.32 -10.66
N LEU A 34 3.83 11.62 -10.36
CA LEU A 34 4.68 12.16 -9.30
C LEU A 34 4.24 11.69 -7.91
N ALA A 35 2.94 11.66 -7.63
CA ALA A 35 2.41 11.12 -6.37
C ALA A 35 2.76 9.63 -6.20
N ILE A 36 2.61 8.84 -7.27
CA ILE A 36 3.01 7.42 -7.29
C ILE A 36 4.51 7.26 -7.06
N LYS A 37 5.33 8.09 -7.70
CA LYS A 37 6.78 8.06 -7.54
C LYS A 37 7.19 8.35 -6.10
N SER A 38 6.58 9.33 -5.44
CA SER A 38 6.86 9.62 -4.01
C SER A 38 6.55 8.41 -3.15
N ALA A 39 5.37 7.82 -3.33
CA ALA A 39 4.97 6.62 -2.60
C ALA A 39 5.93 5.45 -2.83
N PHE A 40 6.42 5.24 -4.06
CA PHE A 40 7.40 4.18 -4.32
C PHE A 40 8.74 4.40 -3.61
N VAL A 41 9.24 5.63 -3.57
CA VAL A 41 10.48 5.95 -2.85
C VAL A 41 10.28 5.70 -1.36
N GLU A 42 9.21 6.24 -0.77
CA GLU A 42 8.92 6.07 0.67
C GLU A 42 8.75 4.60 1.07
N GLN A 43 8.04 3.81 0.25
CA GLN A 43 7.83 2.38 0.52
C GLN A 43 9.08 1.53 0.28
N LEU A 44 9.99 1.95 -0.61
CA LEU A 44 11.25 1.26 -0.82
C LEU A 44 12.22 1.58 0.32
N ASP A 45 12.31 2.84 0.72
CA ASP A 45 13.18 3.32 1.80
C ASP A 45 12.83 2.62 3.13
N SER A 46 11.54 2.36 3.38
CA SER A 46 11.09 1.63 4.59
C SER A 46 11.56 0.17 4.64
N LEU A 47 11.85 -0.44 3.48
CA LEU A 47 12.30 -1.82 3.35
C LEU A 47 13.82 -1.94 3.22
N GLU A 48 14.53 -0.84 2.92
CA GLU A 48 15.96 -0.85 2.64
C GLU A 48 16.81 -1.35 3.83
N SER A 49 16.34 -1.10 5.07
CA SER A 49 17.04 -1.55 6.28
C SER A 49 16.94 -3.05 6.55
N LEU A 50 16.07 -3.77 5.83
CA LEU A 50 15.82 -5.20 6.06
C LEU A 50 16.81 -6.06 5.27
N SER A 51 17.33 -7.10 5.92
CA SER A 51 18.09 -8.15 5.24
C SER A 51 17.20 -8.98 4.32
N ARG A 52 17.83 -9.80 3.47
CA ARG A 52 17.12 -10.66 2.52
C ARG A 52 16.13 -11.62 3.20
N ASP A 53 16.51 -12.17 4.34
CA ASP A 53 15.66 -13.09 5.10
C ASP A 53 14.55 -12.34 5.84
N GLU A 54 14.83 -11.15 6.36
CA GLU A 54 13.83 -10.28 6.99
C GLU A 54 12.78 -9.80 5.99
N ILE A 55 13.15 -9.46 4.74
CA ILE A 55 12.19 -9.10 3.67
C ILE A 55 11.27 -10.29 3.35
N ALA A 56 11.80 -11.51 3.35
CA ALA A 56 10.98 -12.69 3.12
C ALA A 56 10.02 -12.94 4.28
N ASN A 57 10.49 -12.75 5.52
CA ASN A 57 9.69 -12.92 6.73
C ASN A 57 8.61 -11.83 6.87
N ASP A 58 8.93 -10.57 6.58
CA ASP A 58 7.99 -9.44 6.56
C ASP A 58 6.78 -9.74 5.66
N ARG A 59 7.06 -10.23 4.44
CA ARG A 59 6.02 -10.64 3.50
C ARG A 59 5.19 -11.81 4.05
N PHE A 60 5.83 -12.78 4.69
CA PHE A 60 5.12 -13.92 5.28
C PHE A 60 4.14 -13.45 6.36
N GLU A 61 4.61 -12.62 7.31
CA GLU A 61 3.79 -12.05 8.38
C GLU A 61 2.63 -11.24 7.85
N LYS A 62 2.87 -10.39 6.83
CA LYS A 62 1.83 -9.59 6.19
C LYS A 62 0.64 -10.42 5.75
N PHE A 63 0.87 -11.53 5.04
CA PHE A 63 -0.22 -12.36 4.54
C PHE A 63 -0.77 -13.33 5.57
N ARG A 64 0.08 -13.83 6.48
CA ARG A 64 -0.33 -14.82 7.48
C ARG A 64 -1.35 -14.27 8.46
N ASN A 65 -1.29 -12.96 8.71
CA ASN A 65 -2.11 -12.26 9.69
C ASN A 65 -3.39 -11.65 9.08
N ILE A 66 -3.60 -11.80 7.77
CA ILE A 66 -4.84 -11.34 7.11
C ILE A 66 -5.94 -12.39 7.28
N GLY A 67 -7.01 -12.00 7.99
CA GLY A 67 -8.21 -12.80 8.17
C GLY A 67 -8.75 -12.69 9.60
N SER A 68 -10.06 -12.78 9.75
CA SER A 68 -10.73 -12.76 11.05
C SER A 68 -11.58 -14.02 11.19
N TYR A 69 -11.34 -14.80 12.23
CA TYR A 69 -12.13 -15.97 12.60
C TYR A 69 -12.41 -15.96 14.10
N ILE A 70 -13.48 -16.65 14.51
CA ILE A 70 -13.76 -16.94 15.92
C ILE A 70 -13.38 -18.40 16.12
N GLU A 71 -12.54 -18.69 17.11
CA GLU A 71 -12.14 -20.06 17.45
C GLU A 71 -13.31 -20.94 17.92
#